data_AF-A0A9D2BXX5-F1
#
_entry.id   AF-A0A9D2BXX5-F1
#
_cell.length_a   1.000
_cell.length_b   1.000
_cell.length_c   1.000
_cell.angle_alpha   90.00
_cell.angle_beta   90.00
_cell.angle_gamma   90.00
#
_symmetry.space_group_name_H-M   'P 1'
#
loop_
_entity.id
_entity.type
_entity.pdbx_description
1 polymer ?
#
loop_
_entity_poly.entity_id
_entity_poly.type
_entity_poly.pdbx_seq_one_letter_code
_entity_poly.pdbx_strand_id
1 'polypeptide(L)'
;MERLTYQGPQGWQVEEGRLAEALERLARFETAYEGILREQEELAAIMEPLKAAGRQKSAQFRELLGKKLTNQQLLLRLEFAGIS
;
A
#
# COMPACT_ATOMS: atom_id res chain seq x y z
N MET A 1 8.75 -15.94 -5.95
CA MET A 1 8.06 -15.27 -7.07
C MET A 1 9.01 -15.26 -8.25
N GLU A 2 8.59 -15.77 -9.42
CA GLU A 2 9.38 -15.64 -10.65
C GLU A 2 9.43 -14.17 -11.07
N ARG A 3 10.63 -13.69 -11.44
CA ARG A 3 10.87 -12.32 -11.88
C ARG A 3 10.57 -12.23 -13.38
N LEU A 4 9.60 -11.38 -13.75
CA LEU A 4 9.16 -11.17 -15.14
C LEU A 4 9.95 -10.06 -15.85
N THR A 5 10.65 -9.22 -15.09
CA THR A 5 11.36 -8.04 -15.59
C THR A 5 12.86 -8.20 -15.49
N TYR A 6 13.58 -7.64 -16.46
CA TYR A 6 15.04 -7.56 -16.44
C TYR A 6 15.50 -6.17 -16.86
N GLN A 7 16.72 -5.81 -16.47
CA GLN A 7 17.31 -4.53 -16.84
C GLN A 7 17.93 -4.66 -18.23
N GLY A 8 17.35 -3.98 -19.20
CA GLY A 8 17.82 -3.88 -20.58
C GLY A 8 18.46 -2.52 -20.89
N PRO A 9 19.00 -2.34 -22.11
CA PRO A 9 19.64 -1.10 -22.53
C PRO A 9 18.70 0.12 -22.60
N GLN A 10 17.38 -0.11 -22.63
CA GLN A 10 16.35 0.94 -22.66
C GLN A 10 15.56 1.05 -21.35
N GLY A 11 16.05 0.44 -20.26
CA GLY A 11 15.36 0.38 -18.97
C GLY A 11 14.80 -1.00 -18.65
N TRP A 12 13.78 -1.07 -17.79
CA TRP A 12 13.14 -2.34 -17.43
C TRP A 12 12.36 -2.90 -18.62
N GLN A 13 12.62 -4.16 -18.95
CA GLN A 13 11.95 -4.89 -20.02
C GLN A 13 11.29 -6.13 -19.45
N VAL A 14 10.31 -6.68 -20.19
CA VAL A 14 9.61 -7.91 -19.86
C VAL A 14 10.01 -8.99 -20.86
N GLU A 15 10.07 -10.23 -20.40
CA GLU A 15 10.27 -11.37 -21.29
C GLU A 15 9.19 -11.42 -22.40
N GLU A 16 9.60 -11.83 -23.61
CA GLU A 16 8.70 -11.93 -24.75
C GLU A 16 7.52 -12.86 -24.43
N GLY A 17 6.30 -12.43 -24.79
CA GLY A 17 5.08 -13.18 -24.49
C GLY A 17 4.58 -13.08 -23.03
N ARG A 18 5.34 -12.49 -22.10
CA ARG A 18 4.95 -12.34 -20.67
C ARG A 18 4.39 -10.94 -20.32
N LEU A 19 4.22 -10.05 -21.30
CA LEU A 19 3.76 -8.67 -21.07
C LEU A 19 2.42 -8.60 -20.33
N ALA A 20 1.43 -9.40 -20.74
CA ALA A 20 0.12 -9.41 -20.11
C ALA A 20 0.18 -9.82 -18.62
N GLU A 21 1.04 -10.79 -18.29
CA GLU A 21 1.24 -11.21 -16.90
C GLU A 21 1.94 -10.14 -16.06
N ALA A 22 2.93 -9.44 -16.64
CA ALA A 22 3.60 -8.34 -15.97
C ALA A 22 2.63 -7.16 -15.71
N LEU A 23 1.77 -6.84 -16.67
CA LEU A 23 0.73 -5.82 -16.53
C LEU A 23 -0.30 -6.18 -15.46
N GLU A 24 -0.81 -7.41 -15.47
CA GLU A 24 -1.74 -7.90 -14.45
C GLU A 24 -1.12 -7.84 -13.04
N ARG A 25 0.17 -8.19 -12.92
CA ARG A 25 0.88 -8.06 -11.65
C ARG A 25 1.02 -6.61 -11.20
N LEU A 26 1.34 -5.68 -12.11
CA LEU A 26 1.41 -4.25 -11.81
C LEU A 26 0.05 -3.72 -11.34
N ALA A 27 -1.02 -4.01 -12.07
CA ALA A 27 -2.38 -3.60 -11.74
C ALA A 27 -2.80 -4.09 -10.34
N ARG A 28 -2.39 -5.29 -9.93
CA ARG A 28 -2.64 -5.80 -8.56
C ARG A 28 -1.88 -5.02 -7.49
N PHE A 29 -0.66 -4.59 -7.77
CA PHE A 29 0.10 -3.75 -6.84
C PHE A 29 -0.51 -2.34 -6.72
N GLU A 30 -0.93 -1.75 -7.83
CA GLU A 30 -1.66 -0.46 -7.85
C GLU A 30 -2.99 -0.57 -7.10
N THR A 31 -3.78 -1.61 -7.39
CA THR A 31 -5.04 -1.88 -6.68
C THR A 31 -4.82 -2.05 -5.18
N ALA A 32 -3.74 -2.73 -4.78
CA ALA A 32 -3.38 -2.89 -3.37
C ALA A 32 -3.01 -1.55 -2.72
N TYR A 33 -2.25 -0.71 -3.42
CA TYR A 33 -1.90 0.64 -2.95
C TYR A 33 -3.16 1.48 -2.69
N GLU A 34 -4.09 1.52 -3.65
CA GLU A 34 -5.38 2.21 -3.49
C GLU A 34 -6.20 1.65 -2.32
N GLY A 35 -6.18 0.33 -2.12
CA GLY A 35 -6.84 -0.31 -0.98
C GLY A 35 -6.28 0.18 0.35
N ILE A 36 -4.95 0.24 0.48
CA ILE A 36 -4.28 0.71 1.70
C ILE A 36 -4.56 2.20 1.95
N LEU A 37 -4.64 3.02 0.88
CA LEU A 37 -5.06 4.42 0.99
C LEU A 37 -6.49 4.56 1.54
N ARG A 38 -7.43 3.80 0.99
CA ARG A 38 -8.83 3.78 1.49
C ARG A 38 -8.90 3.36 2.96
N GLU A 39 -8.19 2.30 3.34
CA GLU A 39 -8.10 1.87 4.74
C GLU A 39 -7.50 2.97 5.65
N GLN A 40 -6.52 3.73 5.16
CA GLN A 40 -5.91 4.83 5.91
C GLN A 40 -6.93 5.94 6.22
N GLU A 41 -7.79 6.27 5.26
CA GLU A 41 -8.89 7.23 5.41
C GLU A 41 -9.96 6.71 6.38
N GLU A 42 -10.35 5.45 6.25
CA GLU A 42 -11.32 4.79 7.14
C GLU A 42 -10.83 4.75 8.59
N LEU A 43 -9.56 4.37 8.80
CA LEU A 43 -8.93 4.38 10.12
C LEU A 43 -8.92 5.78 10.72
N ALA A 44 -8.61 6.80 9.93
CA ALA A 44 -8.65 8.19 10.39
C ALA A 44 -10.07 8.60 10.81
N ALA A 45 -11.08 8.26 10.01
CA ALA A 45 -12.48 8.55 10.29
C ALA A 45 -12.98 7.86 11.57
N ILE A 46 -12.57 6.61 11.83
CA ILE A 46 -12.92 5.87 13.06
C ILE A 46 -12.19 6.43 14.29
N MET A 47 -10.94 6.85 14.13
CA MET A 47 -10.13 7.36 15.24
C MET A 47 -10.58 8.75 15.71
N GLU A 48 -11.11 9.59 14.82
CA GLU A 48 -11.50 10.97 15.14
C GLU A 48 -12.54 11.10 16.27
N PRO A 49 -13.68 10.36 16.27
CA PRO A 49 -14.62 10.39 17.40
C PRO A 49 -14.00 9.86 18.70
N LEU A 50 -13.07 8.90 18.64
CA LEU A 50 -12.35 8.41 19.82
C LEU A 50 -11.44 9.50 20.41
N LYS A 51 -10.82 10.35 19.57
CA LYS A 51 -10.04 11.50 20.03
C LYS A 51 -10.94 12.54 20.68
N ALA A 52 -12.07 12.88 20.05
CA ALA A 52 -13.04 13.85 20.57
C ALA A 52 -13.58 13.41 21.95
N ALA A 53 -13.75 12.11 22.17
CA ALA A 53 -14.15 11.53 23.44
C ALA A 53 -13.00 11.35 24.47
N GLY A 54 -11.78 11.82 24.17
CA GLY A 54 -10.61 11.69 25.06
C GLY A 54 -10.07 10.27 25.21
N ARG A 55 -10.47 9.31 24.36
CA ARG A 55 -10.17 7.87 24.48
C ARG A 55 -8.83 7.46 23.84
N GLN A 56 -7.89 8.38 23.70
CA GLN A 56 -6.60 8.12 23.03
C GLN A 56 -5.71 7.11 23.77
N LYS A 57 -5.90 6.94 25.09
CA LYS A 57 -5.18 5.94 25.91
C LYS A 57 -5.87 4.57 25.94
N SER A 58 -6.96 4.38 25.20
CA SER A 58 -7.65 3.09 25.15
C SER A 58 -6.86 2.05 24.33
N ALA A 59 -7.06 0.77 24.61
CA ALA A 59 -6.48 -0.32 23.82
C ALA A 59 -6.94 -0.25 22.36
N GLN A 60 -8.23 0.01 22.13
CA GLN A 60 -8.82 0.19 20.80
C GLN A 60 -8.12 1.29 19.99
N PHE A 61 -7.91 2.47 20.60
CA PHE A 61 -7.24 3.56 19.89
C PHE A 61 -5.79 3.21 19.54
N ARG A 62 -5.05 2.57 20.46
CA ARG A 62 -3.68 2.12 20.21
C ARG A 62 -3.60 1.08 19.09
N GLU A 63 -4.56 0.17 19.02
CA GLU A 63 -4.63 -0.82 17.93
C GLU A 63 -4.86 -0.14 16.57
N LEU A 64 -5.83 0.78 16.50
CA LEU A 64 -6.11 1.55 15.27
C LEU A 64 -4.92 2.40 14.84
N LEU A 65 -4.25 3.06 15.79
CA LEU A 65 -3.03 3.81 15.53
C LEU A 65 -1.91 2.91 14.99
N GLY A 66 -1.75 1.71 15.58
CA GLY A 66 -0.79 0.71 15.10
C GLY A 66 -1.05 0.31 13.65
N LYS A 67 -2.31 0.00 13.30
CA LYS A 67 -2.72 -0.31 11.91
C LYS A 67 -2.40 0.86 10.98
N LYS A 68 -2.75 2.09 11.37
CA LYS A 68 -2.49 3.30 10.59
C LYS A 68 -1.01 3.52 10.30
N LEU A 69 -0.14 3.27 11.29
CA LEU A 69 1.31 3.38 11.13
C LEU A 69 1.87 2.28 10.23
N THR A 70 1.36 1.05 10.33
CA THR A 70 1.72 -0.05 9.42
C THR A 70 1.32 0.28 7.99
N ASN A 71 0.10 0.75 7.75
CA ASN A 71 -0.37 1.17 6.42
C ASN A 71 0.52 2.28 5.86
N GLN A 72 0.86 3.29 6.66
CA GLN A 72 1.79 4.34 6.24
C GLN A 72 3.18 3.79 5.84
N GLN A 73 3.73 2.84 6.60
CA GLN A 73 5.01 2.22 6.24
C GLN A 73 4.92 1.40 4.94
N LEU A 74 3.80 0.72 4.69
CA LEU A 74 3.58 -0.02 3.45
C LEU A 74 3.47 0.92 2.25
N LEU A 75 2.69 1.99 2.36
CA LEU A 75 2.55 3.02 1.32
C LEU A 75 3.92 3.60 0.94
N LEU A 76 4.72 4.01 1.91
CA LEU A 76 6.08 4.54 1.66
C LEU A 76 6.99 3.55 0.93
N ARG A 77 6.87 2.24 1.22
CA ARG A 77 7.65 1.20 0.52
C ARG A 77 7.19 1.00 -0.91
N LEU A 78 5.89 1.10 -1.16
CA LEU A 78 5.29 0.99 -2.49
C LEU A 78 5.65 2.21 -3.35
N GLU A 79 5.59 3.42 -2.77
CA GLU A 79 6.04 4.66 -3.42
C GLU A 79 7.52 4.60 -3.80
N PHE A 80 8.37 4.10 -2.89
CA PHE A 80 9.79 3.88 -3.20
C PHE A 80 10.00 2.84 -4.33
N ALA A 81 9.07 1.89 -4.47
CA ALA A 81 9.06 0.93 -5.57
C ALA A 81 8.44 1.48 -6.87
N GLY A 82 7.96 2.73 -6.87
CA GLY A 82 7.37 3.41 -8.03
C GLY A 82 5.85 3.28 -8.17
N ILE A 83 5.15 2.81 -7.13
CA ILE A 83 3.68 2.74 -7.09
C ILE A 83 3.16 3.94 -6.30
N SER A 84 2.44 4.86 -6.95
CA SER A 84 1.92 6.11 -6.34
C SER A 84 0.65 6.58 -7.02
#